data_AF-A0AAD7V5V2-F1
#
_entry.id   AF-A0AAD7V5V2-F1
#
_cell.length_a   1.000
_cell.length_b   1.000
_cell.length_c   1.000
_cell.angle_alpha   90.00
_cell.angle_beta   90.00
_cell.angle_gamma   90.00
#
_symmetry.space_group_name_H-M   'P 1'
#
loop_
_entity.id
_entity.type
_entity.pdbx_description
1 polymer ?
#
loop_
_entity_poly.entity_id
_entity_poly.type
_entity_poly.pdbx_seq_one_letter_code
_entity_poly.pdbx_strand_id
1 'polypeptide(L)'
;MVVGCGALVTAQQSWTAPMNGPKGGNAAHYLAKNWHVPNANFYGHQDVSFTNDPISGDNNTSVLQVKYKEGAYGAMGVGGTSGCEFNVYPFGRSASYESAMVSYQVAFAEGFEWVEGGKLPGIFGGDAAARCSGGNLADGTNCFSMRLMWRSNGNGEAYAYIPENGLCDSGKKNVTCEGGYGVSISRGAIKFKTNTWTKLSVYVKMNDANASNGELKVWQDGALVINASNIKYRTSNKIGATSLMFSTFFGGAGLAYASAVDTSAYFKDIEMSVG
;
A
#
# COMPACT_ATOMS: atom_id res chain seq x y z
N MET A 1 24.49 4.31 -27.67
CA MET A 1 23.44 5.20 -27.11
C MET A 1 22.34 4.32 -26.56
N VAL A 2 22.30 4.12 -25.24
CA VAL A 2 21.18 3.43 -24.58
C VAL A 2 20.27 4.52 -24.03
N VAL A 3 19.08 4.64 -24.60
CA VAL A 3 18.06 5.61 -24.15
C VAL A 3 17.33 4.99 -22.97
N GLY A 4 17.78 5.28 -21.76
CA GLY A 4 17.02 5.02 -20.54
C GLY A 4 15.98 6.11 -20.35
N CYS A 5 14.75 5.89 -20.80
CA CYS A 5 13.62 6.78 -20.52
C CYS A 5 13.01 6.39 -19.17
N GLY A 6 13.66 6.79 -18.08
CA GLY A 6 13.04 6.85 -16.77
C GLY A 6 12.55 8.28 -16.57
N ALA A 7 11.24 8.48 -16.36
CA ALA A 7 10.75 9.74 -15.85
C ALA A 7 11.40 9.95 -14.47
N LEU A 8 12.46 10.76 -14.43
CA LEU A 8 13.07 11.22 -13.19
C LEU A 8 12.04 12.11 -12.51
N VAL A 9 11.33 11.55 -11.53
CA VAL A 9 10.80 12.35 -10.44
C VAL A 9 12.02 13.08 -9.88
N THR A 10 12.03 14.41 -9.93
CA THR A 10 12.99 15.18 -9.14
C THR A 10 12.56 15.06 -7.68
N ALA A 11 12.83 13.89 -7.09
CA ALA A 11 12.59 13.63 -5.69
C ALA A 11 13.44 14.63 -4.91
N GLN A 12 12.78 15.50 -4.17
CA GLN A 12 13.43 16.47 -3.30
C GLN A 12 13.98 15.77 -2.05
N GLN A 13 13.34 14.69 -1.60
CA GLN A 13 13.75 13.89 -0.45
C GLN A 13 13.43 12.41 -0.66
N SER A 14 14.26 11.53 -0.11
CA SER A 14 14.07 10.08 -0.12
C SER A 14 14.41 9.49 1.23
N TRP A 15 13.71 8.43 1.60
CA TRP A 15 13.91 7.63 2.81
C TRP A 15 13.85 6.16 2.47
N THR A 16 14.79 5.39 2.99
CA THR A 16 14.84 3.93 2.91
C THR A 16 14.66 3.35 4.31
N ALA A 17 13.78 2.37 4.43
CA ALA A 17 13.46 1.74 5.70
C ALA A 17 14.66 0.98 6.28
N PRO A 18 15.03 1.21 7.55
CA PRO A 18 16.01 0.37 8.23
C PRO A 18 15.49 -1.06 8.41
N MET A 19 15.98 -2.02 7.62
CA MET A 19 15.48 -3.41 7.63
C MET A 19 16.15 -4.32 8.68
N ASN A 20 17.11 -3.81 9.45
CA ASN A 20 17.90 -4.55 10.45
C ASN A 20 17.19 -4.65 11.83
N GLY A 21 15.88 -4.91 11.82
CA GLY A 21 15.11 -5.11 13.03
C GLY A 21 15.44 -6.43 13.74
N PRO A 22 15.08 -6.56 15.03
CA PRO A 22 15.45 -7.72 15.83
C PRO A 22 14.64 -8.95 15.41
N LYS A 23 15.33 -10.03 15.04
CA LYS A 23 14.72 -11.34 14.79
C LYS A 23 14.25 -11.94 16.11
N GLY A 24 12.97 -12.33 16.20
CA GLY A 24 12.35 -12.81 17.43
C GLY A 24 12.12 -11.74 18.52
N GLY A 25 12.45 -10.47 18.24
CA GLY A 25 12.19 -9.34 19.13
C GLY A 25 10.89 -8.61 18.83
N ASN A 26 10.63 -7.54 19.58
CA ASN A 26 9.45 -6.70 19.37
C ASN A 26 9.64 -5.80 18.14
N ALA A 27 9.20 -6.28 16.97
CA ALA A 27 9.28 -5.53 15.72
C ALA A 27 8.48 -4.22 15.78
N ALA A 28 7.32 -4.20 16.42
CA ALA A 28 6.51 -2.98 16.51
C ALA A 28 7.24 -1.84 17.23
N HIS A 29 7.93 -2.16 18.34
CA HIS A 29 8.78 -1.19 19.03
C HIS A 29 9.93 -0.70 18.15
N TYR A 30 10.56 -1.60 17.38
CA TYR A 30 11.62 -1.23 16.44
C TYR A 30 11.10 -0.29 15.33
N LEU A 31 9.94 -0.59 14.74
CA LEU A 31 9.30 0.25 13.72
C LEU A 31 8.96 1.64 14.28
N ALA A 32 8.42 1.71 15.50
CA ALA A 32 8.13 2.98 16.17
C ALA A 32 9.38 3.85 16.33
N LYS A 33 10.49 3.24 16.74
CA LYS A 33 11.75 3.93 17.01
C LYS A 33 12.51 4.32 15.74
N ASN A 34 12.52 3.46 14.72
CA ASN A 34 13.43 3.60 13.58
C ASN A 34 12.73 3.96 12.26
N TRP A 35 11.42 3.74 12.15
CA TRP A 35 10.63 4.04 10.94
C TRP A 35 9.66 5.21 11.15
N HIS A 36 9.78 5.95 12.25
CA HIS A 36 8.90 7.08 12.55
C HIS A 36 7.41 6.69 12.58
N VAL A 37 7.11 5.48 13.07
CA VAL A 37 5.74 4.95 13.17
C VAL A 37 5.09 5.40 14.49
N PRO A 38 3.97 6.16 14.46
CA PRO A 38 3.22 6.46 15.67
C PRO A 38 2.43 5.24 16.13
N ASN A 39 2.64 4.82 17.38
CA ASN A 39 1.95 3.64 17.95
C ASN A 39 0.43 3.78 18.03
N ALA A 40 -0.11 5.02 18.12
CA ALA A 40 -1.53 5.25 18.38
C ALA A 40 -2.46 4.64 17.32
N ASN A 41 -1.98 4.48 16.07
CA ASN A 41 -2.75 3.94 14.95
C ASN A 41 -2.11 2.68 14.35
N PHE A 42 -1.21 2.03 15.07
CA PHE A 42 -0.62 0.78 14.63
C PHE A 42 -1.46 -0.38 15.19
N TYR A 43 -2.08 -1.18 14.31
CA TYR A 43 -2.67 -2.46 14.69
C TYR A 43 -1.85 -3.64 14.16
N GLY A 44 -2.00 -4.79 14.82
CA GLY A 44 -1.38 -6.03 14.35
C GLY A 44 0.07 -6.20 14.80
N HIS A 45 0.46 -5.60 15.92
CA HIS A 45 1.83 -5.68 16.46
C HIS A 45 2.34 -7.13 16.58
N GLN A 46 1.44 -8.05 16.94
CA GLN A 46 1.74 -9.47 17.11
C GLN A 46 1.97 -10.23 15.80
N ASP A 47 1.48 -9.69 14.68
CA ASP A 47 1.55 -10.34 13.37
C ASP A 47 2.74 -9.82 12.55
N VAL A 48 3.53 -8.89 13.10
CA VAL A 48 4.70 -8.29 12.44
C VAL A 48 5.99 -8.75 13.12
N SER A 49 6.95 -9.23 12.34
CA SER A 49 8.27 -9.67 12.83
C SER A 49 9.37 -9.46 11.79
N PHE A 50 10.63 -9.40 12.20
CA PHE A 50 11.77 -9.52 11.28
C PHE A 50 12.26 -10.96 11.21
N THR A 51 12.59 -11.44 10.01
CA THR A 51 13.11 -12.80 9.75
C THR A 51 14.15 -12.77 8.62
N ASN A 52 14.82 -13.90 8.37
CA ASN A 52 15.69 -14.06 7.18
C ASN A 52 14.84 -14.12 5.91
N ASP A 53 15.40 -13.77 4.76
CA ASP A 53 14.71 -13.89 3.46
C ASP A 53 14.39 -15.37 3.16
N PRO A 54 13.12 -15.80 3.26
CA PRO A 54 12.76 -17.20 3.12
C PRO A 54 12.66 -17.62 1.64
N ILE A 55 12.63 -16.67 0.71
CA ILE A 55 12.45 -16.93 -0.72
C ILE A 55 13.79 -17.24 -1.37
N SER A 56 14.82 -16.45 -1.04
CA SER A 56 16.19 -16.69 -1.54
C SER A 56 16.96 -17.68 -0.66
N GLY A 57 16.51 -17.92 0.57
CA GLY A 57 17.24 -18.70 1.57
C GLY A 57 18.45 -17.95 2.15
N ASP A 58 18.58 -16.65 1.88
CA ASP A 58 19.68 -15.83 2.38
C ASP A 58 19.48 -15.48 3.87
N ASN A 59 20.41 -15.95 4.70
CA ASN A 59 20.41 -15.69 6.13
C ASN A 59 20.96 -14.30 6.52
N ASN A 60 21.58 -13.59 5.58
CA ASN A 60 22.15 -12.26 5.80
C ASN A 60 21.14 -11.14 5.50
N THR A 61 20.17 -11.38 4.61
CA THR A 61 19.10 -10.43 4.32
C THR A 61 17.98 -10.56 5.35
N SER A 62 17.72 -9.46 6.05
CA SER A 62 16.59 -9.32 6.96
C SER A 62 15.37 -8.76 6.22
N VAL A 63 14.21 -9.38 6.41
CA VAL A 63 12.94 -8.96 5.80
C VAL A 63 11.87 -8.77 6.86
N LEU A 64 10.92 -7.88 6.59
CA LEU A 64 9.72 -7.72 7.42
C LEU A 64 8.71 -8.81 7.02
N GLN A 65 8.37 -9.70 7.94
CA GLN A 65 7.30 -10.67 7.79
C GLN A 65 6.01 -10.12 8.39
N VAL A 66 4.91 -10.31 7.67
CA VAL A 66 3.55 -10.12 8.19
C VAL A 66 2.80 -11.45 8.10
N LYS A 67 2.28 -11.91 9.23
CA LYS A 67 1.48 -13.13 9.34
C LYS A 67 0.00 -12.83 9.09
N TYR A 68 -0.66 -13.77 8.44
CA TYR A 68 -2.10 -13.79 8.25
C TYR A 68 -2.64 -15.09 8.82
N LYS A 69 -3.53 -14.98 9.79
CA LYS A 69 -4.15 -16.14 10.45
C LYS A 69 -5.25 -16.74 9.59
N GLU A 70 -5.40 -18.05 9.65
CA GLU A 70 -6.54 -18.78 9.11
C GLU A 70 -7.86 -18.13 9.57
N GLY A 71 -8.82 -18.01 8.66
CA GLY A 71 -10.16 -17.49 8.96
C GLY A 71 -10.22 -15.97 9.20
N ALA A 72 -9.08 -15.27 9.24
CA ALA A 72 -9.03 -13.84 9.47
C ALA A 72 -9.27 -13.05 8.17
N TYR A 73 -10.09 -12.00 8.26
CA TYR A 73 -10.30 -11.04 7.19
C TYR A 73 -10.76 -9.70 7.77
N GLY A 74 -10.38 -8.60 7.12
CA GLY A 74 -10.64 -7.26 7.61
C GLY A 74 -10.17 -7.08 9.06
N ALA A 75 -10.79 -6.14 9.78
CA ALA A 75 -10.53 -5.93 11.21
C ALA A 75 -11.44 -6.76 12.13
N MET A 76 -12.23 -7.72 11.61
CA MET A 76 -13.33 -8.36 12.36
C MET A 76 -13.68 -9.81 11.91
N GLY A 77 -12.77 -10.57 11.28
CA GLY A 77 -13.06 -11.93 10.81
C GLY A 77 -13.25 -12.97 11.93
N VAL A 78 -13.66 -14.20 11.59
CA VAL A 78 -13.82 -15.32 12.55
C VAL A 78 -12.47 -15.69 13.19
N GLY A 79 -11.38 -15.62 12.42
CA GLY A 79 -10.00 -15.71 12.91
C GLY A 79 -9.49 -14.46 13.64
N GLY A 80 -10.35 -13.45 13.83
CA GLY A 80 -10.02 -12.15 14.41
C GLY A 80 -9.31 -11.21 13.44
N THR A 81 -8.71 -10.16 13.98
CA THR A 81 -7.84 -9.22 13.24
C THR A 81 -6.50 -9.88 12.96
N SER A 82 -6.07 -9.87 11.71
CA SER A 82 -4.74 -10.35 11.31
C SER A 82 -4.13 -9.50 10.18
N GLY A 83 -2.82 -9.58 10.02
CA GLY A 83 -2.05 -8.61 9.26
C GLY A 83 -1.76 -7.36 10.10
N CYS A 84 -1.45 -6.24 9.44
CA CYS A 84 -1.15 -4.99 10.13
C CYS A 84 -1.50 -3.75 9.31
N GLU A 85 -1.67 -2.64 10.01
CA GLU A 85 -1.69 -1.31 9.40
C GLU A 85 -0.96 -0.31 10.29
N PHE A 86 -0.14 0.53 9.68
CA PHE A 86 0.49 1.68 10.30
C PHE A 86 0.93 2.70 9.24
N ASN A 87 1.13 3.95 9.67
CA ASN A 87 1.69 5.01 8.83
C ASN A 87 3.15 5.29 9.23
N VAL A 88 4.00 5.48 8.23
CA VAL A 88 5.41 5.86 8.35
C VAL A 88 5.54 7.33 7.92
N TYR A 89 6.08 8.18 8.80
CA TYR A 89 6.27 9.62 8.54
C TYR A 89 7.76 10.00 8.50
N PRO A 90 8.52 9.57 7.49
CA PRO A 90 9.97 9.75 7.47
C PRO A 90 10.40 11.22 7.39
N PHE A 91 9.53 12.10 6.88
CA PHE A 91 9.79 13.54 6.73
C PHE A 91 9.00 14.40 7.74
N GLY A 92 8.40 13.77 8.76
CA GLY A 92 7.61 14.44 9.79
C GLY A 92 6.10 14.46 9.50
N ARG A 93 5.30 14.49 10.56
CA ARG A 93 3.82 14.33 10.50
C ARG A 93 3.08 15.50 9.86
N SER A 94 3.71 16.67 9.82
CA SER A 94 3.15 17.89 9.20
C SER A 94 3.63 18.10 7.76
N ALA A 95 4.47 17.21 7.23
CA ALA A 95 4.96 17.32 5.86
C ALA A 95 3.84 16.98 4.88
N SER A 96 3.83 17.67 3.73
CA SER A 96 2.83 17.50 2.67
C SER A 96 3.51 17.82 1.34
N TYR A 97 3.42 16.88 0.40
CA TYR A 97 4.13 16.95 -0.88
C TYR A 97 3.18 16.83 -2.07
N GLU A 98 3.57 17.45 -3.19
CA GLU A 98 2.77 17.46 -4.43
C GLU A 98 2.92 16.13 -5.19
N SER A 99 4.02 15.43 -5.01
CA SER A 99 4.14 14.04 -5.45
C SER A 99 4.89 13.16 -4.46
N ALA A 100 4.59 11.87 -4.53
CA ALA A 100 5.27 10.84 -3.75
C ALA A 100 5.37 9.55 -4.55
N MET A 101 6.44 8.80 -4.29
CA MET A 101 6.59 7.42 -4.71
C MET A 101 6.91 6.55 -3.51
N VAL A 102 6.16 5.46 -3.36
CA VAL A 102 6.48 4.36 -2.43
C VAL A 102 6.91 3.17 -3.26
N SER A 103 8.05 2.57 -2.92
CA SER A 103 8.51 1.33 -3.52
C SER A 103 8.88 0.29 -2.48
N TYR A 104 8.68 -0.98 -2.82
CA TYR A 104 9.04 -2.11 -1.98
C TYR A 104 9.10 -3.39 -2.82
N GLN A 105 9.83 -4.38 -2.33
CA GLN A 105 9.66 -5.75 -2.78
C GLN A 105 8.66 -6.46 -1.86
N VAL A 106 7.77 -7.25 -2.44
CA VAL A 106 6.86 -8.14 -1.72
C VAL A 106 7.00 -9.56 -2.24
N ALA A 107 6.95 -10.54 -1.34
CA ALA A 107 6.81 -11.94 -1.68
C ALA A 107 5.69 -12.55 -0.84
N PHE A 108 4.89 -13.40 -1.46
CA PHE A 108 3.87 -14.20 -0.77
C PHE A 108 4.45 -15.59 -0.52
N ALA A 109 4.17 -16.17 0.65
CA ALA A 109 4.65 -17.50 0.99
C ALA A 109 4.26 -18.55 -0.07
N GLU A 110 5.00 -19.65 -0.13
CA GLU A 110 4.58 -20.80 -0.93
C GLU A 110 3.19 -21.28 -0.47
N GLY A 111 2.33 -21.61 -1.44
CA GLY A 111 0.96 -22.03 -1.16
C GLY A 111 0.02 -20.90 -0.71
N PHE A 112 0.43 -19.62 -0.79
CA PHE A 112 -0.45 -18.50 -0.45
C PHE A 112 -1.75 -18.53 -1.25
N GLU A 113 -2.87 -18.57 -0.54
CA GLU A 113 -4.21 -18.60 -1.13
C GLU A 113 -4.69 -17.17 -1.39
N TRP A 114 -4.91 -16.81 -2.65
CA TRP A 114 -5.28 -15.43 -3.01
C TRP A 114 -6.68 -15.00 -2.56
N VAL A 115 -7.60 -15.98 -2.41
CA VAL A 115 -9.04 -15.83 -2.15
C VAL A 115 -9.65 -14.68 -2.97
N GLU A 116 -10.55 -13.85 -2.42
CA GLU A 116 -11.05 -12.65 -3.10
C GLU A 116 -10.08 -11.45 -3.07
N GLY A 117 -9.09 -11.46 -2.17
CA GLY A 117 -8.03 -10.47 -2.16
C GLY A 117 -7.66 -9.90 -0.78
N GLY A 118 -6.80 -8.90 -0.81
CA GLY A 118 -6.32 -8.20 0.38
C GLY A 118 -5.47 -6.99 0.03
N LYS A 119 -5.05 -6.26 1.06
CA LYS A 119 -4.47 -4.92 0.95
C LYS A 119 -2.95 -5.00 0.92
N LEU A 120 -2.31 -4.05 0.24
CA LEU A 120 -0.87 -3.90 0.21
C LEU A 120 -0.47 -2.43 0.48
N PRO A 121 0.77 -2.20 0.93
CA PRO A 121 1.26 -0.85 1.23
C PRO A 121 1.13 0.14 0.07
N GLY A 122 0.94 1.41 0.41
CA GLY A 122 0.86 2.51 -0.55
C GLY A 122 1.05 3.88 0.09
N ILE A 123 0.44 4.89 -0.49
CA ILE A 123 0.59 6.30 -0.12
C ILE A 123 -0.69 6.79 0.58
N PHE A 124 -0.52 7.60 1.62
CA PHE A 124 -1.60 8.33 2.28
C PHE A 124 -1.30 9.83 2.28
N GLY A 125 -2.35 10.64 2.29
CA GLY A 125 -2.27 12.09 2.41
C GLY A 125 -3.43 12.69 3.19
N GLY A 126 -3.19 13.85 3.80
CA GLY A 126 -4.16 14.54 4.66
C GLY A 126 -4.18 14.08 6.11
N ASP A 127 -5.32 14.23 6.78
CA ASP A 127 -5.48 13.94 8.21
C ASP A 127 -5.64 12.44 8.47
N ALA A 128 -4.68 11.85 9.20
CA ALA A 128 -4.71 10.45 9.59
C ALA A 128 -5.95 10.05 10.41
N ALA A 129 -6.57 11.00 11.13
CA ALA A 129 -7.81 10.74 11.87
C ALA A 129 -9.02 10.50 10.95
N ALA A 130 -9.00 11.03 9.73
CA ALA A 130 -10.03 10.79 8.72
C ALA A 130 -9.87 9.42 8.02
N ARG A 131 -8.71 8.76 8.17
CA ARG A 131 -8.37 7.38 7.77
C ARG A 131 -8.37 7.07 6.28
N CYS A 132 -9.31 7.60 5.50
CA CYS A 132 -9.52 7.30 4.08
C CYS A 132 -9.35 5.80 3.77
N SER A 133 -10.01 4.97 4.58
CA SER A 133 -9.95 3.52 4.53
C SER A 133 -11.14 2.91 5.28
N GLY A 134 -11.46 1.63 5.01
CA GLY A 134 -12.45 0.88 5.77
C GLY A 134 -13.85 1.49 5.78
N GLY A 135 -14.23 2.17 4.70
CA GLY A 135 -15.52 2.87 4.58
C GLY A 135 -15.50 4.36 4.98
N ASN A 136 -14.39 4.86 5.52
CA ASN A 136 -14.21 6.30 5.75
C ASN A 136 -13.83 6.95 4.42
N LEU A 137 -14.73 7.75 3.86
CA LEU A 137 -14.61 8.32 2.52
C LEU A 137 -13.67 9.53 2.48
N ALA A 138 -13.04 9.72 1.32
CA ALA A 138 -12.32 10.94 0.99
C ALA A 138 -13.30 11.96 0.40
N ASP A 139 -13.33 13.18 0.95
CA ASP A 139 -14.14 14.31 0.45
C ASP A 139 -13.29 15.35 -0.31
N GLY A 140 -11.96 15.19 -0.27
CA GLY A 140 -10.98 16.00 -0.99
C GLY A 140 -10.42 17.15 -0.16
N THR A 141 -10.96 17.35 1.04
CA THR A 141 -10.51 18.29 2.05
C THR A 141 -9.99 17.60 3.30
N ASN A 142 -10.30 16.31 3.50
CA ASN A 142 -9.92 15.52 4.66
C ASN A 142 -8.63 14.69 4.44
N CYS A 143 -8.62 13.76 3.49
CA CYS A 143 -7.51 12.86 3.19
C CYS A 143 -7.66 12.17 1.82
N PHE A 144 -6.67 11.38 1.44
CA PHE A 144 -6.77 10.34 0.43
C PHE A 144 -5.91 9.13 0.82
N SER A 145 -6.21 7.96 0.26
CA SER A 145 -5.28 6.82 0.27
C SER A 145 -5.17 6.19 -1.12
N MET A 146 -3.96 5.81 -1.49
CA MET A 146 -3.65 5.08 -2.72
C MET A 146 -2.84 3.85 -2.34
N ARG A 147 -3.53 2.73 -2.14
CA ARG A 147 -2.93 1.44 -1.81
C ARG A 147 -2.92 0.54 -3.05
N LEU A 148 -2.27 -0.60 -2.91
CA LEU A 148 -2.45 -1.70 -3.84
C LEU A 148 -3.33 -2.77 -3.20
N MET A 149 -3.91 -3.63 -4.01
CA MET A 149 -4.54 -4.86 -3.54
C MET A 149 -4.08 -6.04 -4.37
N TRP A 150 -3.96 -7.21 -3.74
CA TRP A 150 -4.06 -8.47 -4.46
C TRP A 150 -5.53 -8.88 -4.56
N ARG A 151 -5.83 -9.70 -5.54
CA ARG A 151 -7.13 -10.27 -5.90
C ARG A 151 -6.94 -11.74 -6.26
N SER A 152 -8.05 -12.43 -6.51
CA SER A 152 -8.06 -13.83 -6.92
C SER A 152 -7.07 -14.12 -8.06
N ASN A 153 -6.46 -15.30 -8.01
CA ASN A 153 -5.49 -15.78 -9.00
C ASN A 153 -4.23 -14.91 -9.12
N GLY A 154 -3.80 -14.26 -8.04
CA GLY A 154 -2.60 -13.41 -8.04
C GLY A 154 -2.76 -12.14 -8.86
N ASN A 155 -3.98 -11.76 -9.22
CA ASN A 155 -4.22 -10.47 -9.86
C ASN A 155 -3.96 -9.34 -8.86
N GLY A 156 -3.56 -8.17 -9.32
CA GLY A 156 -3.48 -6.99 -8.49
C GLY A 156 -4.06 -5.74 -9.15
N GLU A 157 -4.28 -4.72 -8.34
CA GLU A 157 -4.89 -3.45 -8.72
C GLU A 157 -4.33 -2.31 -7.87
N ALA A 158 -4.53 -1.08 -8.33
CA ALA A 158 -4.50 0.08 -7.46
C ALA A 158 -5.88 0.26 -6.82
N TYR A 159 -5.90 0.64 -5.54
CA TYR A 159 -7.10 0.76 -4.73
C TYR A 159 -7.11 2.09 -3.98
N ALA A 160 -8.02 2.97 -4.38
CA ALA A 160 -7.96 4.38 -4.04
C ALA A 160 -9.17 4.85 -3.22
N TYR A 161 -8.94 5.49 -2.08
CA TYR A 161 -9.93 6.34 -1.45
C TYR A 161 -9.64 7.77 -1.88
N ILE A 162 -10.44 8.27 -2.81
CA ILE A 162 -10.37 9.60 -3.40
C ILE A 162 -11.79 10.14 -3.54
N PRO A 163 -11.99 11.46 -3.61
CA PRO A 163 -13.29 12.04 -3.91
C PRO A 163 -13.87 11.41 -5.18
N GLU A 164 -15.04 10.77 -5.05
CA GLU A 164 -15.76 10.13 -6.15
C GLU A 164 -16.41 11.18 -7.06
N ASN A 165 -15.58 12.05 -7.65
CA ASN A 165 -15.98 13.18 -8.48
C ASN A 165 -15.96 12.78 -9.97
N GLY A 166 -16.81 11.83 -10.36
CA GLY A 166 -17.02 11.44 -11.76
C GLY A 166 -16.00 10.45 -12.34
N LEU A 167 -15.03 9.96 -11.55
CA LEU A 167 -14.16 8.87 -12.00
C LEU A 167 -14.96 7.57 -12.22
N CYS A 168 -15.91 7.29 -11.32
CA CYS A 168 -16.83 6.15 -11.41
C CYS A 168 -17.78 6.25 -12.61
N ASP A 169 -18.20 7.47 -12.95
CA ASP A 169 -19.11 7.74 -14.07
C ASP A 169 -18.39 7.95 -15.40
N SER A 170 -17.05 7.87 -15.42
CA SER A 170 -16.23 8.19 -16.60
C SER A 170 -16.35 7.18 -17.75
N GLY A 171 -17.06 6.06 -17.55
CA GLY A 171 -17.16 4.97 -18.52
C GLY A 171 -15.85 4.21 -18.78
N LYS A 172 -14.79 4.50 -18.00
CA LYS A 172 -13.49 3.82 -18.10
C LYS A 172 -13.64 2.35 -17.69
N LYS A 173 -13.44 1.44 -18.64
CA LYS A 173 -13.58 -0.02 -18.44
C LYS A 173 -12.65 -0.61 -17.37
N ASN A 174 -11.57 0.08 -17.03
CA ASN A 174 -10.60 -0.35 -16.03
C ASN A 174 -10.80 0.31 -14.66
N VAL A 175 -11.96 0.94 -14.42
CA VAL A 175 -12.32 1.51 -13.12
C VAL A 175 -13.57 0.78 -12.61
N THR A 176 -13.55 0.36 -11.35
CA THR A 176 -14.70 -0.22 -10.66
C THR A 176 -14.88 0.48 -9.33
N CYS A 177 -16.09 0.99 -9.10
CA CYS A 177 -16.46 1.62 -7.84
C CYS A 177 -17.52 0.77 -7.15
N GLU A 178 -17.25 0.43 -5.90
CA GLU A 178 -18.21 -0.24 -5.02
C GLU A 178 -18.58 0.80 -3.95
N GLY A 179 -19.82 1.30 -4.01
CA GLY A 179 -20.24 2.44 -3.21
C GLY A 179 -19.91 2.30 -1.72
N GLY A 180 -19.36 3.37 -1.14
CA GLY A 180 -18.94 3.38 0.26
C GLY A 180 -17.54 2.82 0.52
N TYR A 181 -16.83 2.31 -0.49
CA TYR A 181 -15.47 1.79 -0.38
C TYR A 181 -14.55 2.42 -1.43
N GLY A 182 -13.27 2.00 -1.43
CA GLY A 182 -12.29 2.51 -2.40
C GLY A 182 -12.58 2.08 -3.84
N VAL A 183 -12.05 2.87 -4.76
CA VAL A 183 -12.11 2.66 -6.21
C VAL A 183 -11.01 1.70 -6.64
N SER A 184 -11.39 0.60 -7.32
CA SER A 184 -10.46 -0.29 -8.00
C SER A 184 -10.03 0.30 -9.35
N ILE A 185 -8.73 0.42 -9.59
CA ILE A 185 -8.15 0.94 -10.82
C ILE A 185 -7.22 -0.13 -11.43
N SER A 186 -7.51 -0.51 -12.68
CA SER A 186 -6.77 -1.47 -13.49
C SER A 186 -6.59 -2.84 -12.83
N ARG A 187 -7.69 -3.40 -12.30
CA ARG A 187 -7.70 -4.77 -11.75
C ARG A 187 -7.18 -5.78 -12.77
N GLY A 188 -6.19 -6.57 -12.35
CA GLY A 188 -5.53 -7.57 -13.18
C GLY A 188 -4.32 -7.05 -13.97
N ALA A 189 -3.94 -5.78 -13.84
CA ALA A 189 -2.73 -5.24 -14.46
C ALA A 189 -1.45 -5.70 -13.77
N ILE A 190 -1.50 -5.90 -12.44
CA ILE A 190 -0.40 -6.47 -11.65
C ILE A 190 -0.60 -7.98 -11.58
N LYS A 191 0.48 -8.76 -11.65
CA LYS A 191 0.47 -10.22 -11.58
C LYS A 191 1.47 -10.71 -10.54
N PHE A 192 0.96 -11.17 -9.42
CA PHE A 192 1.73 -11.78 -8.35
C PHE A 192 1.90 -13.28 -8.56
N LYS A 193 3.03 -13.79 -8.06
CA LYS A 193 3.30 -15.22 -7.93
C LYS A 193 3.67 -15.50 -6.49
N THR A 194 3.30 -16.69 -6.02
CA THR A 194 3.74 -17.19 -4.71
C THR A 194 5.22 -17.57 -4.78
N ASN A 195 5.90 -17.53 -3.64
CA ASN A 195 7.30 -17.88 -3.50
C ASN A 195 8.24 -17.15 -4.47
N THR A 196 7.96 -15.87 -4.76
CA THR A 196 8.77 -15.04 -5.65
C THR A 196 8.70 -13.60 -5.21
N TRP A 197 9.85 -12.91 -5.23
CA TRP A 197 9.90 -11.47 -4.99
C TRP A 197 9.36 -10.71 -6.20
N THR A 198 8.47 -9.76 -5.94
CA THR A 198 7.94 -8.80 -6.92
C THR A 198 8.26 -7.39 -6.44
N LYS A 199 8.93 -6.59 -7.28
CA LYS A 199 9.18 -5.17 -6.98
C LYS A 199 7.99 -4.33 -7.43
N LEU A 200 7.44 -3.55 -6.52
CA LEU A 200 6.37 -2.60 -6.78
C LEU A 200 6.86 -1.18 -6.53
N SER A 201 6.41 -0.26 -7.39
CA SER A 201 6.53 1.19 -7.17
C SER A 201 5.19 1.83 -7.46
N VAL A 202 4.66 2.61 -6.52
CA VAL A 202 3.41 3.38 -6.65
C VAL A 202 3.78 4.86 -6.60
N TYR A 203 3.46 5.59 -7.65
CA TYR A 203 3.64 7.03 -7.74
C TYR A 203 2.30 7.73 -7.80
N VAL A 204 2.18 8.81 -7.04
CA VAL A 204 1.04 9.70 -7.01
C VAL A 204 1.53 11.12 -7.25
N LYS A 205 0.82 11.85 -8.11
CA LYS A 205 0.95 13.31 -8.25
C LYS A 205 -0.40 13.95 -7.99
N MET A 206 -0.42 14.91 -7.08
CA MET A 206 -1.61 15.67 -6.73
C MET A 206 -2.16 16.42 -7.94
N ASN A 207 -3.47 16.57 -7.96
CA ASN A 207 -4.16 17.49 -8.86
C ASN A 207 -4.18 18.91 -8.28
N ASP A 208 -4.41 19.90 -9.12
CA ASP A 208 -4.82 21.23 -8.65
C ASP A 208 -6.21 21.15 -8.00
N ALA A 209 -6.49 21.92 -6.94
CA ALA A 209 -7.75 21.85 -6.20
C ALA A 209 -9.03 21.90 -7.07
N ASN A 210 -8.99 22.67 -8.16
CA ASN A 210 -10.13 22.87 -9.06
C ASN A 210 -10.08 22.02 -10.34
N ALA A 211 -9.08 21.15 -10.48
CA ALA A 211 -8.89 20.30 -11.65
C ALA A 211 -8.81 18.82 -11.25
N SER A 212 -8.94 17.93 -12.22
CA SER A 212 -8.73 16.49 -12.01
C SER A 212 -7.38 16.02 -12.55
N ASN A 213 -6.39 16.89 -12.76
CA ASN A 213 -5.13 16.60 -13.47
C ASN A 213 -4.08 15.78 -12.68
N GLY A 214 -4.48 15.03 -11.65
CA GLY A 214 -3.57 14.18 -10.89
C GLY A 214 -3.19 12.92 -11.66
N GLU A 215 -2.07 12.32 -11.26
CA GLU A 215 -1.49 11.13 -11.90
C GLU A 215 -1.38 9.98 -10.91
N LEU A 216 -1.56 8.77 -11.41
CA LEU A 216 -1.21 7.51 -10.76
C LEU A 216 -0.36 6.70 -11.72
N LYS A 217 0.81 6.27 -11.27
CA LYS A 217 1.65 5.30 -11.99
C LYS A 217 2.03 4.16 -11.09
N VAL A 218 1.95 2.94 -11.59
CA VAL A 218 2.40 1.74 -10.87
C VAL A 218 3.32 0.94 -11.76
N TRP A 219 4.49 0.59 -11.22
CA TRP A 219 5.43 -0.31 -11.87
C TRP A 219 5.48 -1.64 -11.13
N GLN A 220 5.57 -2.71 -11.91
CA GLN A 220 5.89 -4.05 -11.45
C GLN A 220 7.21 -4.46 -12.13
N ASP A 221 8.22 -4.81 -11.33
CA ASP A 221 9.53 -5.29 -11.79
C ASP A 221 10.17 -4.33 -12.82
N GLY A 222 9.97 -3.02 -12.62
CA GLY A 222 10.47 -1.96 -13.49
C GLY A 222 9.59 -1.64 -14.72
N ALA A 223 8.59 -2.46 -15.03
CA ALA A 223 7.65 -2.21 -16.12
C ALA A 223 6.44 -1.40 -15.65
N LEU A 224 6.08 -0.34 -16.37
CA LEU A 224 4.88 0.47 -16.09
C LEU A 224 3.62 -0.32 -16.44
N VAL A 225 2.87 -0.76 -15.42
CA VAL A 225 1.67 -1.61 -15.59
C VAL A 225 0.36 -0.85 -15.37
N ILE A 226 0.39 0.25 -14.62
CA ILE A 226 -0.75 1.17 -14.48
C ILE A 226 -0.26 2.58 -14.78
N ASN A 227 -0.92 3.25 -15.71
CA ASN A 227 -0.70 4.66 -16.02
C ASN A 227 -2.07 5.33 -16.14
N ALA A 228 -2.53 5.92 -15.03
CA ALA A 228 -3.82 6.58 -14.97
C ALA A 228 -3.65 8.08 -14.76
N SER A 229 -4.38 8.84 -15.55
CA SER A 229 -4.49 10.29 -15.45
C SER A 229 -5.93 10.68 -15.13
N ASN A 230 -6.13 11.98 -14.95
CA ASN A 230 -7.40 12.56 -14.58
C ASN A 230 -7.88 12.10 -13.19
N ILE A 231 -6.94 11.89 -12.26
CA ILE A 231 -7.24 11.49 -10.87
C ILE A 231 -7.41 12.75 -10.02
N LYS A 232 -8.49 12.81 -9.25
CA LYS A 232 -8.76 13.90 -8.31
C LYS A 232 -8.54 13.40 -6.88
N TYR A 233 -7.38 13.66 -6.31
CA TYR A 233 -7.02 13.33 -4.93
C TYR A 233 -7.56 14.36 -3.93
N ARG A 234 -7.66 15.63 -4.36
CA ARG A 234 -8.03 16.76 -3.49
C ARG A 234 -8.96 17.75 -4.16
N THR A 235 -9.68 18.52 -3.35
CA THR A 235 -10.48 19.71 -3.70
C THR A 235 -9.94 20.97 -3.03
N SER A 236 -8.83 20.86 -2.30
CA SER A 236 -8.13 21.94 -1.62
C SER A 236 -6.62 21.74 -1.73
N ASN A 237 -5.84 22.82 -1.87
CA ASN A 237 -4.37 22.75 -1.91
C ASN A 237 -3.73 22.46 -0.54
N LYS A 238 -4.53 22.23 0.50
CA LYS A 238 -4.05 21.85 1.84
C LYS A 238 -3.67 20.36 1.94
N ILE A 239 -4.11 19.54 0.99
CA ILE A 239 -3.88 18.09 1.00
C ILE A 239 -2.76 17.74 0.03
N GLY A 240 -1.76 17.02 0.52
CA GLY A 240 -0.71 16.42 -0.29
C GLY A 240 -0.34 15.05 0.28
N ALA A 241 0.65 14.39 -0.33
CA ALA A 241 1.16 13.12 0.19
C ALA A 241 1.91 13.35 1.51
N THR A 242 1.58 12.57 2.55
CA THR A 242 2.12 12.77 3.91
C THR A 242 2.86 11.55 4.44
N SER A 243 2.43 10.33 4.10
CA SER A 243 3.02 9.10 4.64
C SER A 243 3.00 7.93 3.67
N LEU A 244 3.90 6.98 3.93
CA LEU A 244 3.74 5.60 3.49
C LEU A 244 2.72 4.95 4.43
N MET A 245 1.62 4.46 3.87
CA MET A 245 0.60 3.68 4.57
C MET A 245 0.90 2.20 4.37
N PHE A 246 1.52 1.58 5.36
CA PHE A 246 1.78 0.15 5.35
C PHE A 246 0.52 -0.54 5.84
N SER A 247 -0.26 -1.10 4.92
CA SER A 247 -1.58 -1.68 5.19
C SER A 247 -1.65 -3.02 4.47
N THR A 248 -1.62 -4.11 5.22
CA THR A 248 -1.62 -5.45 4.61
C THR A 248 -2.40 -6.45 5.44
N PHE A 249 -3.44 -7.00 4.84
CA PHE A 249 -4.37 -7.95 5.43
C PHE A 249 -5.26 -8.54 4.35
N PHE A 250 -5.71 -9.77 4.55
CA PHE A 250 -6.81 -10.35 3.79
C PHE A 250 -8.08 -9.56 4.04
N GLY A 251 -8.82 -9.18 2.99
CA GLY A 251 -10.07 -8.49 3.27
C GLY A 251 -10.71 -7.72 2.13
N GLY A 252 -11.72 -6.97 2.56
CA GLY A 252 -13.08 -7.08 2.05
C GLY A 252 -13.94 -7.45 3.26
N ALA A 253 -15.21 -7.77 3.07
CA ALA A 253 -16.08 -8.23 4.14
C ALA A 253 -16.62 -9.64 3.82
N GLY A 254 -16.66 -10.51 4.83
CA GLY A 254 -17.18 -11.86 4.73
C GLY A 254 -16.12 -12.95 4.54
N LEU A 255 -16.56 -14.19 4.71
CA LEU A 255 -15.72 -15.40 4.73
C LEU A 255 -14.99 -15.66 3.40
N ALA A 256 -15.49 -15.13 2.27
CA ALA A 256 -14.83 -15.29 0.97
C ALA A 256 -13.46 -14.59 0.87
N TYR A 257 -13.16 -13.70 1.83
CA TYR A 257 -11.87 -13.06 1.96
C TYR A 257 -10.92 -13.76 2.94
N ALA A 258 -11.37 -14.81 3.62
CA ALA A 258 -10.57 -15.48 4.63
C ALA A 258 -9.66 -16.55 4.00
N SER A 259 -8.37 -16.53 4.32
CA SER A 259 -7.47 -17.65 4.01
C SER A 259 -7.90 -18.90 4.79
N ALA A 260 -7.85 -20.08 4.17
CA ALA A 260 -8.12 -21.35 4.86
C ALA A 260 -6.91 -21.89 5.63
N VAL A 261 -5.77 -21.19 5.55
CA VAL A 261 -4.52 -21.55 6.24
C VAL A 261 -3.84 -20.33 6.83
N ASP A 262 -3.04 -20.54 7.88
CA ASP A 262 -2.05 -19.57 8.32
C ASP A 262 -1.02 -19.35 7.20
N THR A 263 -0.75 -18.10 6.85
CA THR A 263 0.20 -17.76 5.79
C THR A 263 0.93 -16.45 6.09
N SER A 264 1.79 -15.99 5.18
CA SER A 264 2.59 -14.78 5.36
C SER A 264 2.90 -14.08 4.05
N ALA A 265 3.16 -12.78 4.16
CA ALA A 265 3.88 -12.02 3.15
C ALA A 265 5.16 -11.43 3.75
N TYR A 266 6.14 -11.22 2.89
CA TYR A 266 7.46 -10.70 3.24
C TYR A 266 7.73 -9.42 2.47
N PHE A 267 8.37 -8.45 3.11
CA PHE A 267 8.64 -7.15 2.55
C PHE A 267 10.10 -6.73 2.78
N LYS A 268 10.73 -6.16 1.77
CA LYS A 268 12.08 -5.57 1.84
C LYS A 268 12.24 -4.40 0.88
N ASP A 269 13.35 -3.69 0.99
CA ASP A 269 13.69 -2.53 0.16
C ASP A 269 12.57 -1.50 0.10
N ILE A 270 11.97 -1.22 1.27
CA ILE A 270 10.88 -0.27 1.41
C ILE A 270 11.44 1.14 1.38
N GLU A 271 10.94 1.95 0.47
CA GLU A 271 11.39 3.32 0.25
C GLU A 271 10.20 4.26 0.05
N MET A 272 10.38 5.50 0.47
CA MET A 272 9.48 6.60 0.15
C MET A 272 10.31 7.78 -0.37
N SER A 273 9.92 8.32 -1.52
CA SER A 273 10.49 9.55 -2.07
C SER A 273 9.38 10.55 -2.34
N VAL A 274 9.70 11.84 -2.21
CA VAL A 274 8.73 12.94 -2.26
C VAL A 274 9.31 14.15 -3.00
N GLY A 275 8.42 14.94 -3.61
CA GLY A 275 8.72 16.16 -4.34
C GLY A 275 7.44 16.74 -4.92
#